data_AF-A0AAW6BBE9-F1
#
_entry.id   AF-A0AAW6BBE9-F1
#
_cell.length_a   1.000
_cell.length_b   1.000
_cell.length_c   1.000
_cell.angle_alpha   90.00
_cell.angle_beta   90.00
_cell.angle_gamma   90.00
#
_symmetry.space_group_name_H-M   'P 1'
#
loop_
_entity.id
_entity.type
_entity.pdbx_description
1 polymer ?
#
loop_
_entity_poly.entity_id
_entity_poly.type
_entity_poly.pdbx_seq_one_letter_code
_entity_poly.pdbx_strand_id
1 'polypeptide(L)'
;MVRIDIIGRPHQNPDGDFKWANQVVKCPHLHRADFPKYGTHVAVPLLKDNGNFKLSEQDLNNLILCLKKALKFLNVEVALL
;
A
#
# COMPACT_ATOMS: atom_id res chain seq x y z
N MET A 1 3.05 -10.76 -4.84
CA MET A 1 3.86 -9.60 -4.41
C MET A 1 2.91 -8.48 -3.98
N VAL A 2 3.18 -7.82 -2.86
CA VAL A 2 2.40 -6.70 -2.35
C VAL A 2 3.33 -5.53 -2.07
N ARG A 3 2.91 -4.31 -2.41
CA ARG A 3 3.62 -3.06 -2.12
C ARG A 3 2.66 -2.09 -1.44
N ILE A 4 3.10 -1.45 -0.36
CA ILE A 4 2.31 -0.47 0.38
C ILE A 4 2.92 0.91 0.15
N ASP A 5 2.14 1.82 -0.43
CA ASP A 5 2.55 3.20 -0.65
C ASP A 5 1.80 4.06 0.38
N ILE A 6 2.51 4.51 1.42
CA ILE A 6 1.91 5.22 2.58
C ILE A 6 1.94 6.73 2.39
N ILE A 7 3.06 7.27 1.88
CA ILE A 7 3.27 8.68 1.60
C ILE A 7 3.87 8.78 0.20
N GLY A 8 3.26 9.58 -0.67
CA GLY A 8 3.70 9.67 -2.05
C GLY A 8 2.75 10.49 -2.92
N ARG A 9 3.10 10.59 -4.20
CA ARG A 9 2.25 11.25 -5.20
C ARG A 9 1.10 10.32 -5.58
N PRO A 10 -0.10 10.87 -5.82
CA PRO A 10 -1.17 10.10 -6.43
C PRO A 10 -0.78 9.66 -7.84
N HIS A 11 -1.31 8.52 -8.28
CA HIS A 11 -1.13 8.05 -9.65
C HIS A 11 -2.42 7.38 -10.16
N GLN A 12 -2.55 7.32 -11.48
CA GLN A 12 -3.72 6.79 -12.15
C GLN A 12 -3.58 5.27 -12.33
N ASN A 13 -4.64 4.55 -11.97
CA ASN A 13 -4.76 3.13 -12.28
C ASN A 13 -4.93 2.90 -13.79
N PRO A 14 -4.39 1.79 -14.32
CA PRO A 14 -4.57 1.44 -15.72
C PRO A 14 -6.05 1.25 -16.08
N ASP A 15 -6.38 1.44 -17.35
CA ASP A 15 -7.65 1.04 -17.94
C ASP A 15 -7.89 -0.46 -17.72
N GLY A 16 -9.12 -0.85 -17.37
CA GLY A 16 -9.47 -2.26 -17.15
C GLY A 16 -10.85 -2.44 -16.53
N ASP A 17 -11.22 -3.70 -16.28
CA ASP A 17 -12.49 -4.06 -15.65
C ASP A 17 -12.30 -4.33 -14.15
N PHE A 18 -12.14 -3.25 -13.38
CA PHE A 18 -12.06 -3.31 -11.92
C PHE A 18 -12.53 -1.99 -11.30
N LYS A 19 -12.96 -2.05 -10.04
CA LYS A 19 -13.61 -0.95 -9.30
C LYS A 19 -12.87 0.40 -9.36
N TRP A 20 -11.54 0.38 -9.48
CA TRP A 20 -10.68 1.56 -9.45
C TRP A 20 -9.98 1.84 -10.78
N ALA A 21 -10.40 1.21 -11.88
CA ALA A 21 -9.83 1.46 -13.21
C ALA A 21 -10.00 2.93 -13.60
N ASN A 22 -8.99 3.50 -14.26
CA ASN A 22 -8.96 4.91 -14.69
C ASN A 22 -9.10 5.95 -13.58
N GLN A 23 -9.05 5.55 -12.30
CA GLN A 23 -9.11 6.47 -11.18
C GLN A 23 -7.71 6.85 -10.71
N VAL A 24 -7.57 8.10 -10.31
CA VAL A 24 -6.39 8.57 -9.59
C VAL A 24 -6.52 8.14 -8.12
N VAL A 25 -5.61 7.29 -7.68
CA VAL A 25 -5.58 6.77 -6.30
C VAL A 25 -4.53 7.55 -5.50
N LYS A 26 -4.97 8.18 -4.40
CA LYS A 26 -4.09 8.88 -3.45
C LYS A 26 -3.50 7.90 -2.44
N CYS A 27 -2.36 8.25 -1.84
CA CYS A 27 -1.86 7.53 -0.67
C CYS A 27 -2.76 7.75 0.57
N PRO A 28 -2.81 6.79 1.51
CA PRO A 28 -2.16 5.49 1.44
C PRO A 28 -2.94 4.50 0.56
N HIS A 29 -2.24 3.68 -0.22
CA HIS A 29 -2.83 2.64 -1.05
C HIS A 29 -1.95 1.40 -1.14
N LEU A 30 -2.58 0.29 -1.53
CA LEU A 30 -1.96 -1.01 -1.67
C LEU A 30 -1.86 -1.38 -3.15
N HIS A 31 -0.71 -1.90 -3.55
CA HIS A 31 -0.53 -2.58 -4.82
C HIS A 31 -0.51 -4.09 -4.60
N ARG A 32 -1.35 -4.80 -5.36
CA ARG A 32 -1.46 -6.26 -5.30
C ARG A 32 -1.20 -6.84 -6.68
N ALA A 33 -0.51 -7.97 -6.73
CA ALA A 33 -0.23 -8.69 -7.98
C ALA A 33 -1.38 -9.62 -8.43
N ASP A 34 -2.59 -9.42 -7.92
CA ASP A 34 -3.77 -10.26 -8.15
C ASP A 34 -4.50 -9.94 -9.46
N PHE A 35 -4.12 -8.87 -10.16
CA PHE A 35 -4.60 -8.54 -11.49
C PHE A 35 -3.64 -9.14 -12.53
N PRO A 36 -3.96 -10.28 -13.19
CA PRO A 36 -2.98 -11.01 -14.02
C PRO A 36 -2.37 -10.16 -15.15
N LYS A 37 -3.15 -9.24 -15.70
CA LYS A 37 -2.73 -8.34 -16.78
C LYS A 37 -1.90 -7.15 -16.30
N TYR A 38 -2.13 -6.69 -15.08
CA TYR A 38 -1.60 -5.42 -14.58
C TYR A 38 -0.60 -5.61 -13.44
N GLY A 39 -0.46 -6.83 -12.89
CA GLY A 39 0.37 -7.11 -11.73
C GLY A 39 0.16 -6.07 -10.63
N THR A 40 1.27 -5.60 -10.05
CA THR A 40 1.28 -4.56 -9.02
C THR A 40 1.05 -3.14 -9.54
N HIS A 41 0.58 -2.92 -10.76
CA HIS A 41 0.26 -1.57 -11.25
C HIS A 41 -1.08 -1.06 -10.70
N VAL A 42 -1.96 -1.95 -10.24
CA VAL A 42 -3.25 -1.55 -9.67
C VAL A 42 -3.08 -1.15 -8.20
N ALA A 43 -3.47 0.08 -7.89
CA ALA A 43 -3.59 0.63 -6.55
C ALA A 43 -5.02 0.52 -6.00
N VAL A 44 -5.12 0.12 -4.75
CA VAL A 44 -6.35 0.00 -3.97
C VAL A 44 -6.27 0.94 -2.75
N PRO A 45 -7.19 1.92 -2.58
CA PRO A 45 -7.12 2.89 -1.48
C PRO A 45 -7.16 2.20 -0.11
N LEU A 46 -6.13 2.33 0.72
CA LEU A 46 -5.96 1.52 1.94
C LEU A 46 -6.94 1.89 3.07
N LEU A 47 -7.41 3.14 3.10
CA LEU A 47 -8.35 3.63 4.12
C LEU A 47 -9.82 3.32 3.81
N LYS A 48 -10.12 2.68 2.67
CA LYS A 48 -11.48 2.21 2.36
C LYS A 48 -11.63 0.78 2.87
N ASP A 49 -12.88 0.40 3.18
CA ASP A 49 -13.20 -1.00 3.46
C ASP A 49 -12.90 -1.84 2.22
N ASN A 50 -11.83 -2.63 2.31
CA ASN A 50 -11.35 -3.53 1.28
C ASN A 50 -11.15 -4.91 1.90
N GLY A 51 -11.29 -5.97 1.10
CA GLY A 51 -11.04 -7.33 1.57
C GLY A 51 -9.67 -7.48 2.24
N ASN A 52 -9.65 -8.18 3.37
CA ASN A 52 -8.47 -8.32 4.23
C ASN A 52 -7.32 -9.04 3.52
N PHE A 53 -6.12 -8.44 3.55
CA PHE A 53 -4.87 -9.12 3.20
C PHE A 53 -4.27 -9.73 4.48
N LYS A 54 -3.99 -11.04 4.48
CA LYS A 54 -3.35 -11.70 5.61
C LYS A 54 -1.83 -11.69 5.42
N LEU A 55 -1.11 -11.13 6.39
CA LEU A 55 0.35 -11.20 6.45
C LEU A 55 0.76 -12.45 7.26
N SER A 56 1.88 -13.06 6.89
CA SER A 56 2.56 -13.98 7.80
C SER A 56 3.14 -13.21 8.98
N GLU A 57 3.45 -13.89 10.08
CA GLU A 57 4.11 -13.26 11.24
C GLU A 57 5.45 -12.63 10.84
N GLN A 58 6.22 -13.29 9.98
CA GLN A 58 7.48 -12.76 9.47
C GLN A 58 7.29 -11.49 8.65
N ASP A 59 6.27 -11.45 7.77
CA ASP A 59 5.98 -10.25 6.96
C ASP A 59 5.51 -9.09 7.83
N LEU A 60 4.72 -9.37 8.87
CA LEU A 60 4.31 -8.37 9.85
C LEU A 60 5.51 -7.79 10.60
N ASN A 61 6.42 -8.64 11.08
CA ASN A 61 7.64 -8.22 11.76
C ASN A 61 8.54 -7.37 10.85
N ASN A 62 8.69 -7.77 9.58
CA ASN A 62 9.43 -6.99 8.59
C ASN A 62 8.79 -5.61 8.35
N LEU A 63 7.46 -5.57 8.20
CA LEU A 63 6.72 -4.31 8.02
C LEU A 63 6.92 -3.36 9.21
N ILE A 64 6.78 -3.86 10.45
CA ILE A 64 6.99 -3.08 11.67
C ILE A 64 8.41 -2.51 11.71
N LEU A 65 9.43 -3.33 11.43
CA LEU A 65 10.83 -2.88 11.45
C LEU A 65 11.10 -1.80 10.40
N CYS A 66 10.60 -1.98 9.18
CA CYS A 66 10.74 -0.99 8.11
C CYS A 66 10.05 0.32 8.46
N LEU A 67 8.84 0.27 9.02
CA LEU A 67 8.12 1.48 9.47
C LEU A 67 8.86 2.23 10.56
N LYS A 68 9.39 1.53 11.58
CA LYS A 68 10.20 2.15 12.64
C LYS A 68 11.42 2.88 12.06
N LYS A 69 12.13 2.25 11.12
CA LYS A 69 13.28 2.87 10.44
C LYS A 69 12.87 4.08 9.59
N ALA A 70 11.77 3.98 8.85
CA ALA A 70 11.26 5.06 8.02
C ALA A 70 10.82 6.27 8.86
N LEU A 71 10.11 6.05 9.97
CA LEU A 71 9.69 7.12 10.88
C LEU A 71 10.90 7.84 11.49
N LYS A 72 11.92 7.09 11.92
CA LYS A 72 13.19 7.68 12.38
C LYS A 72 13.85 8.52 11.28
N PHE A 73 13.87 8.03 10.04
CA PHE A 73 14.43 8.76 8.89
C PHE A 73 13.66 10.07 8.61
N LEU A 74 12.34 10.07 8.76
CA LEU A 74 11.49 11.26 8.59
C LEU A 74 11.54 12.22 9.79
N ASN A 75 12.44 12.00 10.75
CA ASN A 75 12.56 12.78 11.98
C ASN A 75 11.24 12.86 12.77
N VAL A 76 10.45 11.78 12.75
CA VAL A 76 9.28 11.66 13.60
C VAL A 76 9.74 11.15 14.95
N GLU A 77 9.72 12.01 15.96
CA GLU A 77 9.80 11.58 17.35
C GLU A 77 8.52 10.84 17.69
N VAL A 78 8.58 9.51 17.67
CA VAL A 78 7.47 8.68 18.15
C VAL A 78 7.49 8.75 19.68
N ALA A 79 6.96 9.84 20.23
CA ALA A 79 6.47 9.84 21.59
C ALA A 79 5.23 8.94 21.60
N LEU A 80 5.35 7.74 22.16
CA LEU A 80 4.30 6.72 22.36
C LEU A 80 4.13 5.70 21.22
N LEU A 81 4.70 4.51 21.46
CA LEU A 81 3.91 3.27 21.51
C LEU A 81 4.12 2.65 22.89
#